data_AF-A0A1I0DZ85-F1
#
_entry.id   AF-A0A1I0DZ85-F1
#
_cell.length_a   1.000
_cell.length_b   1.000
_cell.length_c   1.000
_cell.angle_alpha   90.00
_cell.angle_beta   90.00
_cell.angle_gamma   90.00
#
_symmetry.space_group_name_H-M   'P 1'
#
loop_
_entity.id
_entity.type
_entity.pdbx_description
1 polymer ?
#
loop_
_entity_poly.entity_id
_entity_poly.type
_entity_poly.pdbx_seq_one_letter_code
_entity_poly.pdbx_strand_id
1 'polypeptide(L)'
;MDFDREKVLKVEQQKTISKAVITRLPRYYRYLGELIEEGVERISSNDLSVRMKVTASQIRQDLNNFGGFGQQGYGYNVKYLYSEIAKILGIDRQHNLIIIGAGNLGQAIANYANFEKRGFVLKGMFDVNPRLVGLVVRGVEIRGIDDLENFIHENNVQIAALTIPKSKAAEIAQRLVNSGIKAIWNFAHVDLQVPDDVVVENVHLSESLMRLSYRVCSLQDRMKQEAEKLREMENQ
;
A
#
# COMPACT_ATOMS: atom_id res chain seq x y z
N MET A 1 -19.18 21.75 -8.10
CA MET A 1 -18.66 21.60 -9.48
C MET A 1 -18.09 20.20 -9.53
N ASP A 2 -19.01 19.27 -9.71
CA ASP A 2 -18.83 17.83 -9.55
C ASP A 2 -17.98 17.28 -10.70
N PHE A 3 -16.75 16.91 -10.37
CA PHE A 3 -15.92 16.15 -11.28
C PHE A 3 -16.49 14.72 -11.33
N ASP A 4 -17.28 14.49 -12.39
CA ASP A 4 -17.99 13.27 -12.78
C ASP A 4 -17.40 11.96 -12.22
N ARG A 5 -17.98 11.45 -11.13
CA ARG A 5 -17.85 10.03 -10.73
C ARG A 5 -18.22 9.09 -11.87
N GLU A 6 -19.13 9.51 -12.75
CA GLU A 6 -19.46 8.79 -13.97
C GLU A 6 -18.24 8.60 -14.88
N LYS A 7 -17.29 9.54 -14.95
CA LYS A 7 -16.10 9.38 -15.80
C LYS A 7 -15.10 8.40 -15.22
N VAL A 8 -14.86 8.42 -13.90
CA VAL A 8 -13.93 7.48 -13.26
C VAL A 8 -14.49 6.04 -13.30
N LEU A 9 -15.79 5.87 -13.04
CA LEU A 9 -16.48 4.57 -13.16
C LEU A 9 -16.65 4.14 -14.63
N LYS A 10 -16.88 5.07 -15.59
CA LYS A 10 -16.87 4.75 -17.03
C LYS A 10 -15.49 4.33 -17.53
N VAL A 11 -14.40 4.83 -16.94
CA VAL A 11 -13.03 4.40 -17.30
C VAL A 11 -12.78 2.95 -16.86
N GLU A 12 -13.28 2.52 -15.70
CA GLU A 12 -13.23 1.10 -15.32
C GLU A 12 -14.00 0.19 -16.29
N GLN A 13 -15.08 0.69 -16.90
CA GLN A 13 -15.84 -0.05 -17.91
C GLN A 13 -15.26 0.01 -19.34
N GLN A 14 -14.28 0.88 -19.64
CA GLN A 14 -13.72 1.01 -20.99
C GLN A 14 -12.20 0.78 -21.12
N LYS A 15 -11.41 0.78 -20.04
CA LYS A 15 -10.02 0.28 -20.01
C LYS A 15 -9.68 -0.22 -18.62
N THR A 16 -9.52 -1.54 -18.46
CA THR A 16 -9.01 -2.14 -17.21
C THR A 16 -7.60 -1.60 -16.93
N ILE A 17 -7.45 -0.73 -15.94
CA ILE A 17 -6.15 -0.18 -15.56
C ILE A 17 -5.28 -1.31 -15.03
N SER A 18 -4.06 -1.46 -15.56
CA SER A 18 -3.22 -2.57 -15.14
C SER A 18 -2.84 -2.49 -13.65
N LYS A 19 -2.80 -3.65 -12.98
CA LYS A 19 -2.35 -3.75 -11.58
C LYS A 19 -0.98 -3.08 -11.37
N ALA A 20 -0.08 -3.21 -12.34
CA ALA A 20 1.25 -2.59 -12.29
C ALA A 20 1.20 -1.06 -12.18
N VAL A 21 0.23 -0.40 -12.84
CA VAL A 21 0.02 1.06 -12.72
C VAL A 21 -0.47 1.39 -11.31
N ILE A 22 -1.47 0.66 -10.81
CA ILE A 22 -2.05 0.86 -9.47
C ILE A 22 -0.96 0.72 -8.39
N THR A 23 -0.11 -0.31 -8.47
CA THR A 23 1.01 -0.52 -7.53
C THR A 23 2.03 0.64 -7.54
N ARG A 24 2.15 1.40 -8.63
CA ARG A 24 3.06 2.56 -8.70
C ARG A 24 2.46 3.86 -8.15
N LEU A 25 1.14 4.01 -8.09
CA LEU A 25 0.46 5.23 -7.61
C LEU A 25 0.88 5.69 -6.21
N PRO A 26 0.96 4.81 -5.18
CA PRO A 26 1.43 5.22 -3.85
C PRO A 26 2.86 5.78 -3.87
N ARG A 27 3.69 5.34 -4.82
CA ARG A 27 5.05 5.82 -4.99
C ARG A 27 5.07 7.22 -5.62
N TYR A 28 4.23 7.47 -6.63
CA TYR A 28 4.06 8.83 -7.18
C TYR A 28 3.60 9.80 -6.07
N TYR A 29 2.57 9.41 -5.30
CA TYR A 29 2.06 10.22 -4.20
C TYR A 29 3.15 10.58 -3.18
N ARG A 30 4.00 9.62 -2.78
CA ARG A 30 5.11 9.87 -1.86
C ARG A 30 6.10 10.91 -2.42
N TYR A 31 6.63 10.71 -3.64
CA TYR A 31 7.62 11.63 -4.21
C TYR A 31 7.03 13.02 -4.48
N LEU A 32 5.75 13.11 -4.87
CA LEU A 32 5.08 14.39 -5.04
C LEU A 32 4.91 15.12 -3.70
N GLY A 33 4.65 14.38 -2.60
CA GLY A 33 4.67 14.94 -1.25
C GLY A 33 6.04 15.54 -0.88
N GLU A 34 7.12 14.80 -1.14
CA GLU A 34 8.50 15.29 -0.94
C GLU A 34 8.76 16.58 -1.75
N LEU A 35 8.30 16.64 -3.01
CA LEU A 35 8.43 17.84 -3.84
C LEU A 35 7.64 19.04 -3.31
N ILE A 36 6.47 18.81 -2.68
CA ILE A 36 5.70 19.87 -2.03
C ILE A 36 6.47 20.42 -0.82
N GLU A 37 7.08 19.54 -0.02
CA GLU A 37 7.93 19.93 1.12
C GLU A 37 9.18 20.71 0.67
N GLU A 38 9.75 20.34 -0.49
CA GLU A 38 10.85 21.07 -1.14
C GLU A 38 10.42 22.41 -1.79
N GLY A 39 9.12 22.75 -1.80
CA GLY A 39 8.61 23.97 -2.41
C GLY A 39 8.55 23.95 -3.94
N VAL A 40 8.66 22.77 -4.56
CA VAL A 40 8.64 22.63 -6.02
C VAL A 40 7.22 22.76 -6.54
N GLU A 41 6.98 23.77 -7.38
CA GLU A 41 5.64 24.00 -7.96
C GLU A 41 5.35 23.12 -9.17
N ARG A 42 6.37 22.84 -9.99
CA ARG A 42 6.24 22.08 -11.24
C ARG A 42 7.38 21.10 -11.43
N ILE A 43 7.08 19.98 -12.09
CA ILE A 43 8.08 18.97 -12.43
C ILE A 43 7.84 18.39 -13.83
N SER A 44 8.91 18.11 -14.58
CA SER A 44 8.81 17.41 -15.86
C SER A 44 8.76 15.89 -15.67
N SER A 45 8.24 15.16 -16.66
CA SER A 45 8.32 13.68 -16.64
C SER A 45 9.75 13.16 -16.61
N ASN A 46 10.72 13.91 -17.16
CA ASN A 46 12.14 13.53 -17.14
C ASN A 46 12.71 13.65 -15.73
N ASP A 47 12.49 14.78 -15.05
CA ASP A 47 13.02 15.00 -13.70
C ASP A 47 12.39 14.04 -12.68
N LEU A 48 11.07 13.81 -12.79
CA LEU A 48 10.37 12.85 -11.96
C LEU A 48 10.88 11.42 -12.19
N SER A 49 11.24 11.08 -13.44
CA SER A 49 11.77 9.76 -13.81
C SER A 49 13.12 9.46 -13.16
N VAL A 50 13.99 10.47 -13.03
CA VAL A 50 15.29 10.34 -12.34
C VAL A 50 15.07 10.01 -10.87
N ARG A 51 14.20 10.78 -10.18
CA ARG A 51 13.88 10.55 -8.76
C ARG A 51 13.24 9.18 -8.51
N MET A 52 12.35 8.76 -9.41
CA MET A 52 11.62 7.50 -9.29
C MET A 52 12.37 6.29 -9.88
N LYS A 53 13.50 6.46 -10.56
CA LYS A 53 14.22 5.38 -11.24
C LYS A 53 13.31 4.56 -12.16
N VAL A 54 12.48 5.25 -12.94
CA VAL A 54 11.64 4.69 -14.01
C VAL A 54 11.86 5.51 -15.28
N THR A 55 11.26 5.15 -16.41
CA THR A 55 11.37 5.97 -17.63
C THR A 55 10.32 7.07 -17.64
N ALA A 56 10.65 8.23 -18.22
CA ALA A 56 9.68 9.32 -18.40
C ALA A 56 8.47 8.89 -19.24
N SER A 57 8.68 7.95 -20.18
CA SER A 57 7.60 7.35 -20.97
C SER A 57 6.61 6.58 -20.09
N GLN A 58 7.11 5.77 -19.15
CA GLN A 58 6.27 5.04 -18.20
C GLN A 58 5.42 5.98 -17.34
N ILE A 59 6.01 7.07 -16.86
CA ILE A 59 5.28 8.08 -16.08
C ILE A 59 4.14 8.67 -16.89
N ARG A 60 4.41 9.12 -18.11
CA ARG A 60 3.37 9.67 -19.00
C ARG A 60 2.27 8.64 -19.26
N GLN A 61 2.64 7.40 -19.56
CA GLN A 61 1.68 6.33 -19.82
C GLN A 61 0.81 6.05 -18.60
N ASP A 62 1.40 5.93 -17.42
CA ASP A 62 0.68 5.69 -16.16
C ASP A 62 -0.36 6.79 -15.91
N LEU A 63 0.09 8.04 -15.94
CA LEU A 63 -0.73 9.21 -15.66
C LEU A 63 -1.84 9.41 -16.69
N ASN A 64 -1.56 9.16 -17.98
CA ASN A 64 -2.56 9.27 -19.04
C ASN A 64 -3.72 8.27 -18.92
N ASN A 65 -3.61 7.22 -18.09
CA ASN A 65 -4.76 6.33 -17.82
C ASN A 65 -5.88 7.04 -17.04
N PHE A 66 -5.55 8.09 -16.28
CA PHE A 66 -6.51 8.78 -15.40
C PHE A 66 -6.81 10.22 -15.86
N GLY A 67 -6.06 10.74 -16.85
CA GLY A 67 -6.31 12.06 -17.45
C GLY A 67 -5.05 12.76 -17.91
N GLY A 68 -5.22 13.89 -18.60
CA GLY A 68 -4.12 14.76 -19.01
C GLY A 68 -3.70 15.68 -17.87
N PHE A 69 -2.88 15.20 -16.94
CA PHE A 69 -2.42 16.01 -15.79
C PHE A 69 -1.27 16.98 -16.11
N GLY A 70 -0.67 16.85 -17.29
CA GLY A 70 0.52 17.60 -17.70
C GLY A 70 0.30 18.36 -18.99
N GLN A 71 1.12 19.38 -19.19
CA GLN A 71 1.16 20.17 -20.42
C GLN A 71 2.51 19.98 -21.12
N GLN A 72 2.49 19.73 -22.43
CA GLN A 72 3.69 19.56 -23.23
C GLN A 72 4.60 20.79 -23.10
N GLY A 73 5.89 20.57 -22.85
CA GLY A 73 6.87 21.65 -22.62
C GLY A 73 6.79 22.33 -21.25
N TYR A 74 5.75 22.07 -20.45
CA TYR A 74 5.52 22.77 -19.17
C TYR A 74 5.47 21.83 -17.95
N GLY A 75 5.34 20.52 -18.17
CA GLY A 75 5.35 19.51 -17.11
C GLY A 75 4.05 19.44 -16.31
N TYR A 76 4.13 18.95 -15.08
CA TYR A 76 3.02 18.77 -14.15
C TYR A 76 3.06 19.83 -13.07
N ASN A 77 1.91 20.37 -12.68
CA ASN A 77 1.80 21.09 -11.42
C ASN A 77 1.82 20.07 -10.28
N VAL A 78 2.77 20.20 -9.34
CA VAL A 78 3.03 19.20 -8.31
C VAL A 78 1.84 19.07 -7.35
N LYS A 79 1.31 20.18 -6.83
CA LYS A 79 0.18 20.19 -5.88
C LYS A 79 -1.09 19.62 -6.50
N TYR A 80 -1.37 19.99 -7.75
CA TYR A 80 -2.51 19.48 -8.50
C TYR A 80 -2.37 17.97 -8.72
N LEU A 81 -1.24 17.51 -9.27
CA LEU A 81 -1.02 16.09 -9.51
C LEU A 81 -1.05 15.26 -8.23
N TYR A 82 -0.47 15.77 -7.13
CA TYR A 82 -0.55 15.13 -5.81
C TYR A 82 -1.99 14.92 -5.34
N SER A 83 -2.82 15.97 -5.48
CA SER A 83 -4.24 15.93 -5.08
C SER A 83 -5.05 14.97 -5.94
N GLU A 84 -4.80 14.95 -7.26
CA GLU A 84 -5.48 14.02 -8.17
C GLU A 84 -5.08 12.56 -7.89
N ILE A 85 -3.81 12.29 -7.63
CA ILE A 85 -3.37 10.95 -7.22
C ILE A 85 -3.98 10.56 -5.86
N ALA A 86 -4.13 11.49 -4.93
CA ALA A 86 -4.81 11.22 -3.65
C ALA A 86 -6.26 10.75 -3.87
N LYS A 87 -7.01 11.42 -4.76
CA LYS A 87 -8.38 11.05 -5.14
C LYS A 87 -8.45 9.70 -5.83
N ILE A 88 -7.53 9.41 -6.75
CA ILE A 88 -7.46 8.11 -7.44
C ILE A 88 -7.20 6.99 -6.44
N LEU A 89 -6.28 7.20 -5.51
CA LEU A 89 -6.00 6.27 -4.41
C LEU A 89 -7.13 6.21 -3.37
N GLY A 90 -8.07 7.16 -3.42
CA GLY A 90 -9.16 7.28 -2.46
C GLY A 90 -8.71 7.67 -1.06
N ILE A 91 -7.52 8.24 -0.88
CA ILE A 91 -6.96 8.65 0.43
C ILE A 91 -7.30 10.11 0.78
N ASP A 92 -8.15 10.75 -0.02
CA ASP A 92 -8.80 12.03 0.21
C ASP A 92 -10.04 11.93 1.13
N ARG A 93 -10.37 10.71 1.57
CA ARG A 93 -11.48 10.36 2.46
C ARG A 93 -11.00 9.47 3.60
N GLN A 94 -11.84 9.32 4.62
CA GLN A 94 -11.55 8.46 5.76
C GLN A 94 -11.94 7.00 5.50
N HIS A 95 -11.08 6.09 5.93
CA HIS A 95 -11.25 4.65 5.93
C HIS A 95 -11.06 4.12 7.34
N ASN A 96 -12.07 3.44 7.86
CA ASN A 96 -12.01 2.86 9.20
C ASN A 96 -11.30 1.50 9.14
N LEU A 97 -10.22 1.40 9.90
CA LEU A 97 -9.33 0.24 9.99
C LEU A 97 -9.38 -0.37 11.39
N ILE A 98 -9.34 -1.69 11.48
CA ILE A 98 -9.04 -2.43 12.71
C ILE A 98 -7.80 -3.32 12.53
N ILE A 99 -7.19 -3.74 13.63
CA ILE A 99 -6.08 -4.70 13.64
C ILE A 99 -6.51 -5.95 14.41
N ILE A 100 -6.36 -7.12 13.80
CA ILE A 100 -6.54 -8.42 14.47
C ILE A 100 -5.18 -9.02 14.80
N GLY A 101 -4.95 -9.28 16.09
CA GLY A 101 -3.70 -9.72 16.66
C GLY A 101 -2.87 -8.55 17.19
N ALA A 102 -2.94 -8.30 18.50
CA ALA A 102 -2.22 -7.24 19.20
C ALA A 102 -0.83 -7.68 19.70
N GLY A 103 -0.18 -8.61 18.99
CA GLY A 103 1.23 -8.95 19.22
C GLY A 103 2.19 -7.86 18.71
N ASN A 104 3.49 -8.16 18.68
CA ASN A 104 4.53 -7.19 18.30
C ASN A 104 4.27 -6.48 16.97
N LEU A 105 3.86 -7.22 15.93
CA LEU A 105 3.59 -6.65 14.61
C LEU A 105 2.33 -5.76 14.63
N GLY A 106 1.23 -6.22 15.23
CA GLY A 106 0.00 -5.44 15.33
C GLY A 106 0.21 -4.14 16.10
N GLN A 107 0.95 -4.19 17.22
CA GLN A 107 1.32 -2.99 17.98
C GLN A 107 2.26 -2.08 17.19
N ALA A 108 3.21 -2.61 16.43
CA ALA A 108 4.09 -1.80 15.58
C ALA A 108 3.30 -1.05 14.50
N ILE A 109 2.32 -1.71 13.87
CA ILE A 109 1.41 -1.09 12.89
C ILE A 109 0.56 -0.02 13.57
N ALA A 110 -0.04 -0.31 14.73
CA ALA A 110 -0.85 0.65 15.49
C ALA A 110 -0.05 1.91 15.90
N ASN A 111 1.25 1.76 16.14
CA ASN A 111 2.14 2.87 16.48
C ASN A 111 2.56 3.73 15.28
N TYR A 112 2.20 3.35 14.05
CA TYR A 112 2.60 4.09 12.86
C TYR A 112 1.66 5.29 12.59
N ALA A 113 2.06 6.45 13.10
CA ALA A 113 1.26 7.70 13.06
C ALA A 113 0.90 8.23 11.65
N ASN A 114 1.50 7.71 10.59
CA ASN A 114 1.29 8.23 9.23
C ASN A 114 0.01 7.69 8.55
N PHE A 115 -0.68 6.70 9.14
CA PHE A 115 -1.94 6.19 8.58
C PHE A 115 -3.05 7.25 8.61
N GLU A 116 -3.22 7.94 9.73
CA GLU A 116 -4.26 8.96 9.88
C GLU A 116 -4.08 10.11 8.89
N LYS A 117 -2.83 10.54 8.66
CA LYS A 117 -2.48 11.56 7.65
C LYS A 117 -2.83 11.14 6.21
N ARG A 118 -3.08 9.85 5.98
CA ARG A 118 -3.41 9.27 4.67
C ARG A 118 -4.86 8.77 4.62
N GLY A 119 -5.71 9.25 5.52
CA GLY A 119 -7.12 8.90 5.54
C GLY A 119 -7.44 7.56 6.19
N PHE A 120 -6.49 6.86 6.82
CA PHE A 120 -6.74 5.60 7.51
C PHE A 120 -6.85 5.81 9.02
N VAL A 121 -8.04 5.57 9.58
CA VAL A 121 -8.33 5.79 11.00
C VAL A 121 -8.38 4.44 11.70
N LEU A 122 -7.44 4.19 12.62
CA LEU A 122 -7.45 3.00 13.44
C LEU A 122 -8.54 3.12 14.51
N LYS A 123 -9.59 2.32 14.41
CA LYS A 123 -10.74 2.35 15.33
C LYS A 123 -10.58 1.39 16.51
N GLY A 124 -9.94 0.25 16.30
CA GLY A 124 -9.87 -0.81 17.31
C GLY A 124 -8.80 -1.85 17.03
N MET A 125 -8.37 -2.53 18.09
CA MET A 125 -7.50 -3.69 18.03
C MET A 125 -8.18 -4.88 18.71
N PHE A 126 -7.94 -6.10 18.23
CA PHE A 126 -8.56 -7.31 18.76
C PHE A 126 -7.54 -8.40 19.02
N ASP A 127 -7.68 -9.10 20.14
CA ASP A 127 -6.86 -10.27 20.45
C ASP A 127 -7.65 -11.34 21.22
N VAL A 128 -7.16 -12.58 21.19
CA VAL A 128 -7.70 -13.70 21.97
C VAL A 128 -7.06 -13.82 23.33
N ASN A 129 -5.88 -13.21 23.53
CA ASN A 129 -5.16 -13.26 24.78
C ASN A 129 -5.82 -12.30 25.79
N PRO A 130 -6.46 -12.81 26.86
CA PRO A 130 -7.16 -11.97 27.83
C PRO A 130 -6.23 -11.03 28.59
N ARG A 131 -4.92 -11.28 28.60
CA ARG A 131 -3.93 -10.39 29.20
C ARG A 131 -3.70 -9.11 28.41
N LEU A 132 -4.06 -9.10 27.11
CA LEU A 132 -3.95 -7.92 26.25
C LEU A 132 -5.25 -7.10 26.23
N VAL A 133 -6.39 -7.72 26.50
CA VAL A 133 -7.70 -7.06 26.51
C VAL A 133 -7.74 -5.97 27.57
N GLY A 134 -8.23 -4.78 27.21
CA GLY A 134 -8.29 -3.58 28.04
C GLY A 134 -7.02 -2.73 28.02
N LEU A 135 -5.91 -3.23 27.47
CA LEU A 135 -4.72 -2.41 27.25
C LEU A 135 -4.97 -1.39 26.12
N VAL A 136 -4.29 -0.24 26.20
CA VAL A 136 -4.43 0.84 25.23
C VAL A 136 -3.10 1.07 24.51
N VAL A 137 -3.14 1.06 23.19
CA VAL A 137 -2.00 1.36 22.30
C VAL A 137 -2.35 2.62 21.51
N ARG A 138 -1.60 3.72 21.73
CA ARG A 138 -1.84 5.01 21.06
C ARG A 138 -3.28 5.54 21.17
N GLY A 139 -3.95 5.30 22.29
CA GLY A 139 -5.33 5.70 22.50
C GLY A 139 -6.36 4.74 21.90
N VAL A 140 -5.94 3.63 21.29
CA VAL A 140 -6.81 2.56 20.79
C VAL A 140 -6.80 1.40 21.77
N GLU A 141 -7.99 1.04 22.27
CA GLU A 141 -8.19 -0.09 23.18
C GLU A 141 -8.09 -1.43 22.43
N ILE A 142 -7.45 -2.41 23.08
CA ILE A 142 -7.45 -3.80 22.65
C ILE A 142 -8.69 -4.49 23.25
N ARG A 143 -9.54 -5.03 22.38
CA ARG A 143 -10.78 -5.72 22.73
C ARG A 143 -10.66 -7.22 22.58
N GLY A 144 -11.56 -7.95 23.24
CA GLY A 144 -11.69 -9.39 23.04
C GLY A 144 -12.23 -9.69 21.64
N ILE A 145 -11.79 -10.81 21.06
CA ILE A 145 -12.23 -11.20 19.70
C ILE A 145 -13.74 -11.46 19.61
N ASP A 146 -14.43 -11.67 20.73
CA ASP A 146 -15.86 -11.96 20.77
C ASP A 146 -16.73 -10.73 20.48
N ASP A 147 -16.19 -9.52 20.64
CA ASP A 147 -16.87 -8.25 20.33
C ASP A 147 -16.70 -7.80 18.87
N LEU A 148 -15.99 -8.59 18.05
CA LEU A 148 -15.51 -8.19 16.72
C LEU A 148 -16.64 -7.78 15.77
N GLU A 149 -17.63 -8.65 15.60
CA GLU A 149 -18.75 -8.47 14.67
C GLU A 149 -19.53 -7.19 15.00
N ASN A 150 -19.93 -7.04 16.27
CA ASN A 150 -20.68 -5.87 16.74
C ASN A 150 -19.89 -4.58 16.52
N PHE A 151 -18.60 -4.60 16.86
CA PHE A 151 -17.73 -3.44 16.69
C PHE A 151 -17.58 -3.02 15.23
N ILE A 152 -17.44 -3.98 14.30
CA ILE A 152 -17.34 -3.71 12.86
C ILE A 152 -18.55 -2.93 12.36
N HIS A 153 -19.75 -3.36 12.75
CA HIS A 153 -21.01 -2.72 12.35
C HIS A 153 -21.15 -1.33 12.97
N GLU A 154 -20.96 -1.19 14.29
CA GLU A 154 -21.12 0.09 15.00
C GLU A 154 -20.13 1.16 14.51
N ASN A 155 -18.91 0.75 14.16
CA ASN A 155 -17.84 1.67 13.78
C ASN A 155 -17.68 1.80 12.26
N ASN A 156 -18.56 1.20 11.45
CA ASN A 156 -18.50 1.18 10.00
C ASN A 156 -17.09 0.83 9.49
N VAL A 157 -16.52 -0.27 9.99
CA VAL A 157 -15.16 -0.70 9.66
C VAL A 157 -15.14 -1.27 8.23
N GLN A 158 -14.18 -0.84 7.43
CA GLN A 158 -14.05 -1.25 6.03
C GLN A 158 -12.82 -2.14 5.80
N ILE A 159 -11.78 -1.93 6.62
CA ILE A 159 -10.47 -2.56 6.44
C ILE A 159 -10.08 -3.29 7.73
N ALA A 160 -9.55 -4.50 7.59
CA ALA A 160 -8.95 -5.24 8.70
C ALA A 160 -7.51 -5.65 8.38
N ALA A 161 -6.56 -5.29 9.24
CA ALA A 161 -5.20 -5.82 9.20
C ALA A 161 -5.12 -7.14 9.97
N LEU A 162 -4.66 -8.21 9.32
CA LEU A 162 -4.42 -9.51 9.96
C LEU A 162 -2.95 -9.65 10.31
N THR A 163 -2.64 -9.57 11.60
CA THR A 163 -1.30 -9.74 12.16
C THR A 163 -1.22 -10.96 13.09
N ILE A 164 -1.96 -12.01 12.71
CA ILE A 164 -2.09 -13.28 13.46
C ILE A 164 -1.34 -14.43 12.78
N PRO A 165 -1.09 -15.55 13.50
CA PRO A 165 -0.52 -16.75 12.91
C PRO A 165 -1.37 -17.33 11.77
N LYS A 166 -0.71 -17.99 10.80
CA LYS A 166 -1.36 -18.61 9.64
C LYS A 166 -2.51 -19.55 9.99
N SER A 167 -2.41 -20.26 11.12
CA SER A 167 -3.38 -21.25 11.57
C SER A 167 -4.74 -20.65 11.94
N LYS A 168 -4.80 -19.33 12.19
CA LYS A 168 -6.02 -18.62 12.56
C LYS A 168 -6.52 -17.66 11.48
N ALA A 169 -5.72 -17.38 10.46
CA ALA A 169 -6.02 -16.36 9.46
C ALA A 169 -7.29 -16.68 8.66
N ALA A 170 -7.49 -17.92 8.21
CA ALA A 170 -8.66 -18.31 7.42
C ALA A 170 -9.98 -18.18 8.22
N GLU A 171 -9.98 -18.66 9.47
CA GLU A 171 -11.14 -18.58 10.38
C GLU A 171 -11.56 -17.12 10.61
N ILE A 172 -10.60 -16.26 10.96
CA ILE A 172 -10.86 -14.84 11.20
C ILE A 172 -11.26 -14.13 9.91
N ALA A 173 -10.63 -14.42 8.77
CA ALA A 173 -10.99 -13.83 7.49
C ALA A 173 -12.46 -14.09 7.15
N GLN A 174 -12.96 -15.30 7.38
CA GLN A 174 -14.37 -15.61 7.14
C GLN A 174 -15.30 -14.80 8.06
N ARG A 175 -14.96 -14.62 9.34
CA ARG A 175 -15.73 -13.77 10.27
C ARG A 175 -15.77 -12.32 9.80
N LEU A 176 -14.63 -11.78 9.37
CA LEU A 176 -14.52 -10.42 8.83
C LEU A 176 -15.40 -10.22 7.60
N VAL A 177 -15.33 -11.16 6.64
CA VAL A 177 -16.16 -11.15 5.42
C VAL A 177 -17.65 -11.18 5.78
N ASN A 178 -18.06 -12.09 6.68
CA ASN A 178 -19.44 -12.20 7.11
C ASN A 178 -19.96 -10.95 7.85
N SER A 179 -19.05 -10.18 8.46
CA SER A 179 -19.34 -8.90 9.13
C SER A 179 -19.35 -7.70 8.17
N GLY A 180 -19.09 -7.91 6.87
CA GLY A 180 -19.16 -6.86 5.85
C GLY A 180 -17.86 -6.09 5.59
N ILE A 181 -16.71 -6.57 6.08
CA ILE A 181 -15.40 -6.01 5.73
C ILE A 181 -15.17 -6.08 4.22
N LYS A 182 -14.58 -5.01 3.65
CA LYS A 182 -14.35 -4.88 2.20
C LYS A 182 -12.88 -5.02 1.80
N ALA A 183 -11.96 -4.88 2.75
CA ALA A 183 -10.56 -5.12 2.49
C ALA A 183 -9.84 -5.79 3.67
N ILE A 184 -8.97 -6.74 3.35
CA ILE A 184 -8.09 -7.41 4.31
C ILE A 184 -6.64 -7.10 3.94
N TRP A 185 -5.92 -6.49 4.87
CA TRP A 185 -4.48 -6.28 4.76
C TRP A 185 -3.77 -7.42 5.49
N ASN A 186 -3.32 -8.42 4.73
CA ASN A 186 -2.93 -9.73 5.27
C ASN A 186 -1.42 -9.84 5.48
N PHE A 187 -0.98 -9.90 6.73
CA PHE A 187 0.41 -10.21 7.09
C PHE A 187 0.62 -11.68 7.44
N ALA A 188 -0.45 -12.49 7.46
CA ALA A 188 -0.30 -13.92 7.67
C ALA A 188 0.33 -14.57 6.43
N HIS A 189 1.21 -15.54 6.66
CA HIS A 189 1.85 -16.32 5.59
C HIS A 189 0.91 -17.39 5.01
N VAL A 190 -0.23 -16.96 4.48
CA VAL A 190 -1.24 -17.80 3.82
C VAL A 190 -2.11 -16.96 2.89
N ASP A 191 -2.46 -17.51 1.74
CA ASP A 191 -3.44 -16.91 0.85
C ASP A 191 -4.86 -17.15 1.37
N LEU A 192 -5.65 -16.08 1.44
CA LEU A 192 -7.01 -16.14 1.94
C LEU A 192 -7.97 -16.39 0.79
N GLN A 193 -8.92 -17.31 1.00
CA GLN A 193 -10.05 -17.49 0.11
C GLN A 193 -11.18 -16.57 0.59
N VAL A 194 -11.49 -15.55 -0.20
CA VAL A 194 -12.57 -14.59 0.07
C VAL A 194 -13.41 -14.39 -1.18
N PRO A 195 -14.66 -13.91 -1.06
CA PRO A 195 -15.49 -13.57 -2.20
C PRO A 195 -14.92 -12.40 -3.03
N ASP A 196 -15.36 -12.28 -4.28
CA ASP A 196 -14.86 -11.27 -5.23
C ASP A 196 -15.11 -9.82 -4.80
N ASP A 197 -16.06 -9.58 -3.89
CA ASP A 197 -16.38 -8.25 -3.35
C ASP A 197 -15.50 -7.84 -2.15
N VAL A 198 -14.50 -8.66 -1.80
CA VAL A 198 -13.52 -8.39 -0.74
C VAL A 198 -12.11 -8.41 -1.31
N VAL A 199 -11.39 -7.31 -1.13
CA VAL A 199 -10.01 -7.17 -1.62
C VAL A 199 -9.02 -7.67 -0.58
N VAL A 200 -8.04 -8.48 -0.99
CA VAL A 200 -6.92 -8.90 -0.12
C VAL A 200 -5.61 -8.34 -0.64
N GLU A 201 -4.90 -7.61 0.20
CA GLU A 201 -3.52 -7.17 -0.06
C GLU A 201 -2.57 -7.94 0.86
N ASN A 202 -1.76 -8.84 0.28
CA ASN A 202 -0.82 -9.67 1.03
C ASN A 202 0.52 -8.95 1.26
N VAL A 203 1.03 -9.01 2.49
CA VAL A 203 2.35 -8.50 2.87
C VAL A 203 3.27 -9.65 3.24
N HIS A 204 4.20 -9.96 2.34
CA HIS A 204 5.19 -11.03 2.55
C HIS A 204 6.57 -10.45 2.87
N LEU A 205 6.82 -10.16 4.16
CA LEU A 205 8.11 -9.63 4.63
C LEU A 205 9.27 -10.59 4.30
N SER A 206 9.09 -11.89 4.56
CA SER A 206 10.11 -12.93 4.29
C SER A 206 10.47 -13.02 2.80
N GLU A 207 9.48 -12.98 1.91
CA GLU A 207 9.73 -12.98 0.46
C GLU A 207 10.47 -11.72 0.00
N SER A 208 10.16 -10.57 0.62
CA SER A 208 10.91 -9.34 0.36
C SER A 208 12.39 -9.51 0.69
N LEU A 209 12.70 -10.14 1.82
CA LEU A 209 14.07 -10.44 2.22
C LEU A 209 14.73 -11.48 1.30
N MET A 210 14.01 -12.52 0.88
CA MET A 210 14.50 -13.51 -0.08
C MET A 210 14.87 -12.87 -1.43
N ARG A 211 14.05 -11.93 -1.92
CA ARG A 211 14.37 -11.15 -3.14
C ARG A 211 15.63 -10.31 -2.98
N LEU A 212 15.89 -9.77 -1.79
CA LEU A 212 17.15 -9.07 -1.51
C LEU A 212 18.34 -10.04 -1.52
N SER A 213 18.21 -11.20 -0.88
CA SER A 213 19.23 -12.25 -0.89
C SER A 213 19.64 -12.62 -2.32
N TYR A 214 18.65 -12.90 -3.19
CA TYR A 214 18.90 -13.18 -4.61
C TYR A 214 19.69 -12.05 -5.30
N ARG A 215 19.27 -10.79 -5.12
CA ARG A 215 19.95 -9.63 -5.74
C ARG A 215 21.39 -9.48 -5.26
N VAL A 216 21.65 -9.70 -3.98
CA VAL A 216 23.00 -9.62 -3.41
C VAL A 216 23.88 -10.72 -3.99
N CYS A 217 23.41 -11.97 -4.02
CA CYS A 217 24.15 -13.08 -4.61
C CYS A 217 24.45 -12.81 -6.10
N SER A 218 23.45 -12.41 -6.89
CA SER A 218 23.63 -12.10 -8.31
C SER A 218 24.56 -10.91 -8.58
N LEU A 219 24.71 -9.97 -7.64
CA LEU A 219 25.71 -8.91 -7.72
C LEU A 219 27.11 -9.46 -7.47
N GLN A 220 27.27 -10.25 -6.41
CA GLN A 220 28.54 -10.85 -6.04
C GLN A 220 29.09 -11.81 -7.11
N ASP A 221 28.22 -12.62 -7.71
CA ASP A 221 28.62 -13.55 -8.77
C ASP A 221 29.10 -12.83 -10.02
N ARG A 222 28.42 -11.73 -10.42
CA ARG A 222 28.87 -10.89 -11.54
C ARG A 222 30.22 -10.25 -11.27
N MET A 223 30.43 -9.73 -10.06
CA MET A 223 31.71 -9.12 -9.68
C MET A 223 32.85 -10.14 -9.70
N LYS A 224 32.60 -11.39 -9.26
CA LYS A 224 33.60 -12.48 -9.34
C LYS A 224 33.95 -12.81 -10.79
N GLN A 225 32.94 -12.96 -11.66
CA GLN A 225 33.14 -13.24 -13.07
C GLN A 225 33.90 -12.12 -13.79
N GLU A 226 33.61 -10.85 -13.47
CA GLU A 226 34.34 -9.70 -14.01
C GLU A 226 35.81 -9.71 -13.54
N ALA A 227 36.06 -9.98 -12.25
CA ALA A 227 37.41 -10.07 -11.70
C ALA A 227 38.22 -11.23 -12.30
N GLU A 228 37.60 -12.38 -12.54
CA GLU A 228 38.23 -13.54 -13.21
C GLU A 228 38.61 -13.19 -14.65
N LYS A 229 37.69 -12.57 -15.42
CA LYS A 229 37.98 -12.12 -16.80
C LYS A 229 39.11 -11.10 -16.87
N LEU A 230 39.15 -10.15 -15.94
CA LEU A 230 40.24 -9.16 -15.85
C LEU A 230 41.60 -9.83 -15.60
N ARG A 231 41.66 -10.82 -14.69
CA ARG A 231 42.89 -11.59 -14.43
C ARG A 231 43.32 -12.44 -15.62
N GLU A 232 42.39 -13.01 -16.37
CA GLU A 232 42.70 -13.76 -17.59
C GLU A 232 43.27 -12.86 -18.69
N MET A 233 42.77 -11.62 -18.81
CA MET A 233 43.29 -10.63 -19.76
C MET A 233 44.67 -10.08 -19.38
N GLU A 234 44.96 -9.93 -18.08
CA GLU A 234 46.28 -9.47 -17.60
C GLU A 234 47.38 -10.54 -17.75
N ASN A 235 47.00 -11.81 -17.86
CA ASN A 235 47.93 -12.95 -17.99
C ASN A 235 48.13 -13.42 -19.45
N GLN A 236 47.59 -12.71 -20.43
CA GLN A 236 47.80 -12.90 -21.88
C GLN A 236 48.68 -11.80 -22.46
#